data_AF-A0A382K3V7-F1
#
_entry.id   AF-A0A382K3V7-F1
#
_cell.length_a   1.000
_cell.length_b   1.000
_cell.length_c   1.000
_cell.angle_alpha   90.00
_cell.angle_beta   90.00
_cell.angle_gamma   90.00
#
_symmetry.space_group_name_H-M   'P 1'
#
loop_
_entity.id
_entity.type
_entity.pdbx_description
1 polymer ?
#
loop_
_entity_poly.entity_id
_entity_poly.type
_entity_poly.pdbx_seq_one_letter_code
_entity_poly.pdbx_strand_id
1 'polypeptide(L)'
;MNTYPDWLRAVEQTYVVKFPLQHLATFGITNIDYFVVTEPIYTAIDSAKKNLETVVRKGRVIAEQPSLVTPTYALNLKGFSDDAYDYMRHVSQA
;
A
#
# COMPACT_ATOMS: atom_id res chain seq x y z
N MET A 1 20.65 9.28 -22.23
CA MET A 1 20.18 8.05 -21.55
C MET A 1 19.06 8.50 -20.61
N ASN A 2 17.79 8.19 -20.91
CA ASN A 2 16.66 8.71 -20.13
C ASN A 2 16.64 8.04 -18.75
N THR A 3 17.09 8.77 -17.73
CA THR A 3 17.04 8.39 -16.31
C THR A 3 15.64 8.61 -15.77
N TYR A 4 14.69 7.77 -16.19
CA TYR A 4 13.42 7.69 -15.47
C TYR A 4 13.59 6.75 -14.29
N PRO A 5 13.09 7.12 -13.09
CA PRO A 5 13.08 6.23 -11.94
C PRO A 5 12.34 4.92 -12.27
N ASP A 6 12.81 3.79 -11.75
CA ASP A 6 12.23 2.47 -12.01
C ASP A 6 10.71 2.39 -11.69
N TRP A 7 10.25 3.17 -10.71
CA TRP A 7 8.83 3.23 -10.35
C TRP A 7 7.96 3.82 -11.47
N LEU A 8 8.49 4.76 -12.26
CA LEU A 8 7.73 5.38 -13.34
C LEU A 8 7.46 4.37 -14.46
N ARG A 9 8.46 3.54 -14.80
CA ARG A 9 8.31 2.45 -15.77
C ARG A 9 7.27 1.42 -15.29
N ALA A 10 7.24 1.10 -14.00
CA ALA A 10 6.25 0.19 -13.44
C ALA A 10 4.82 0.77 -13.56
N VAL A 11 4.64 2.08 -13.36
CA VAL A 11 3.35 2.76 -13.54
C VAL A 11 2.91 2.71 -15.01
N GLU A 12 3.80 3.02 -15.95
CA GLU A 12 3.50 2.98 -17.40
C GLU A 12 3.13 1.57 -17.89
N GLN A 13 3.70 0.54 -17.29
CA GLN A 13 3.45 -0.86 -17.66
C GLN A 13 2.27 -1.49 -16.92
N THR A 14 1.64 -0.77 -15.99
CA THR A 14 0.48 -1.26 -15.23
C THR A 14 -0.80 -0.63 -15.75
N TYR A 15 -1.85 -1.43 -15.97
CA TYR A 15 -3.15 -0.94 -16.40
C TYR A 15 -4.29 -1.51 -15.55
N VAL A 16 -5.41 -0.80 -15.50
CA VAL A 16 -6.59 -1.21 -14.74
C VAL A 16 -7.44 -2.16 -15.58
N VAL A 17 -7.56 -3.41 -15.14
CA VAL A 17 -8.38 -4.43 -15.82
C VAL A 17 -9.87 -4.24 -15.49
N LYS A 18 -10.18 -3.91 -14.24
CA LYS A 18 -11.55 -3.75 -13.75
C LYS A 18 -11.62 -2.59 -12.76
N PHE A 19 -12.47 -1.62 -13.06
CA PHE A 19 -12.76 -0.54 -12.13
C PHE A 19 -13.64 -1.02 -10.96
N PRO A 20 -13.49 -0.42 -9.77
CA PRO A 20 -14.38 -0.71 -8.66
C PRO A 20 -15.82 -0.36 -9.03
N LEU A 21 -16.77 -1.24 -8.66
CA LEU A 21 -18.20 -0.99 -8.87
C LEU A 21 -18.77 0.00 -7.85
N GLN A 22 -18.12 0.10 -6.69
CA GLN A 22 -18.53 0.98 -5.60
C GLN A 22 -17.65 2.23 -5.58
N HIS A 23 -18.28 3.39 -5.43
CA HIS A 23 -17.58 4.65 -5.24
C HIS A 23 -16.90 4.72 -3.86
N LEU A 24 -15.73 5.35 -3.81
CA LEU A 24 -15.00 5.63 -2.57
C LEU A 24 -15.84 6.55 -1.69
N ALA A 25 -16.02 6.19 -0.42
CA ALA A 25 -16.68 7.06 0.55
C ALA A 25 -15.71 8.18 0.96
N THR A 26 -16.10 9.44 0.80
CA THR A 26 -15.27 10.62 1.16
C THR A 26 -15.24 10.89 2.66
N PHE A 27 -16.34 10.63 3.37
CA PHE A 27 -16.48 10.85 4.82
C PHE A 27 -16.81 9.58 5.60
N GLY A 28 -16.88 8.44 4.90
CA GLY A 28 -17.16 7.13 5.49
C GLY A 28 -15.95 6.21 5.45
N ILE A 29 -16.17 4.93 5.73
CA ILE A 29 -15.14 3.91 5.61
C ILE A 29 -15.12 3.41 4.16
N THR A 30 -14.05 3.71 3.46
CA THR A 30 -13.70 3.04 2.21
C THR A 30 -12.96 1.76 2.53
N ASN A 31 -13.46 0.64 2.04
CA ASN A 31 -12.83 -0.65 2.21
C ASN A 31 -12.89 -1.43 0.89
N ILE A 32 -11.74 -1.54 0.22
CA ILE A 32 -11.64 -2.12 -1.12
C ILE A 32 -10.63 -3.25 -1.12
N ASP A 33 -11.07 -4.41 -1.57
CA ASP A 33 -10.19 -5.49 -1.98
C ASP A 33 -9.60 -5.15 -3.35
N TYR A 34 -8.27 -5.16 -3.45
CA TYR A 34 -7.56 -5.01 -4.71
C TYR A 34 -6.82 -6.30 -5.05
N PHE A 35 -6.70 -6.54 -6.36
CA PHE A 35 -6.03 -7.72 -6.90
C PHE A 35 -4.99 -7.23 -7.91
N VAL A 36 -3.74 -7.65 -7.72
CA VAL A 36 -2.67 -7.39 -8.68
C VAL A 36 -2.30 -8.70 -9.34
N VAL A 37 -2.44 -8.73 -10.65
CA VAL A 37 -2.05 -9.87 -11.48
C VAL A 37 -0.66 -9.57 -12.04
N THR A 38 0.30 -10.45 -11.78
CA THR A 38 1.69 -10.27 -12.23
C THR A 38 2.24 -11.52 -12.88
N GLU A 39 3.16 -11.33 -13.81
CA GLU A 39 4.01 -12.39 -14.33
C GLU A 39 5.23 -12.61 -13.43
N PRO A 40 5.58 -13.87 -13.10
CA PRO A 40 6.80 -14.19 -12.34
C PRO A 40 8.08 -13.88 -13.11
N ILE A 41 9.14 -13.43 -12.43
CA ILE A 41 10.39 -12.98 -13.09
C ILE A 41 11.08 -14.05 -13.95
N TYR A 42 10.94 -15.32 -13.61
CA TYR A 42 11.59 -16.40 -14.38
C TYR A 42 11.01 -16.57 -15.79
N THR A 43 9.83 -16.01 -16.08
CA THR A 43 9.29 -15.98 -17.46
C THR A 43 10.14 -15.11 -18.38
N ALA A 44 10.89 -14.15 -17.84
CA ALA A 44 11.86 -13.34 -18.59
C ALA A 44 13.16 -14.11 -18.89
N ILE A 45 13.44 -15.18 -18.14
CA ILE A 45 14.64 -16.03 -18.29
C ILE A 45 14.34 -17.21 -19.22
N ASP A 46 13.13 -17.76 -19.13
CA ASP A 46 12.68 -18.91 -19.90
C ASP A 46 11.28 -18.67 -20.46
N SER A 47 11.24 -18.26 -21.73
CA SER A 47 10.00 -17.95 -22.46
C SER A 47 9.05 -19.14 -22.59
N ALA A 48 9.55 -20.38 -22.48
CA ALA A 48 8.70 -21.58 -22.53
C ALA A 48 7.80 -21.71 -21.29
N LYS A 49 8.17 -21.05 -20.18
CA LYS A 49 7.41 -21.06 -18.92
C LYS A 49 6.39 -19.94 -18.80
N LYS A 50 6.28 -19.07 -19.80
CA LYS A 50 5.39 -17.90 -19.78
C LYS A 50 3.92 -18.25 -19.53
N ASN A 51 3.45 -19.38 -20.06
CA ASN A 51 2.05 -19.80 -19.94
C ASN A 51 1.77 -20.72 -18.73
N LEU A 52 2.79 -21.01 -17.91
CA LEU A 52 2.65 -22.00 -16.84
C LEU A 52 2.10 -21.41 -15.53
N GLU A 53 2.42 -20.15 -15.23
CA GLU A 53 2.11 -19.59 -13.93
C GLU A 53 1.78 -18.10 -14.00
N THR A 54 0.71 -17.71 -13.31
CA THR A 54 0.33 -16.32 -13.09
C THR A 54 0.12 -16.14 -11.59
N VAL A 55 0.70 -15.08 -11.03
CA VAL A 55 0.61 -14.82 -9.59
C VAL A 55 -0.43 -13.73 -9.36
N VAL A 56 -1.44 -14.04 -8.55
CA VAL A 56 -2.44 -13.07 -8.10
C VAL A 56 -2.14 -12.70 -6.65
N ARG A 57 -1.82 -11.43 -6.41
CA ARG A 57 -1.69 -10.86 -5.07
C ARG A 57 -2.99 -10.19 -4.67
N LYS A 58 -3.53 -10.58 -3.53
CA LYS A 58 -4.69 -9.93 -2.91
C LYS A 58 -4.21 -8.97 -1.83
N GLY A 59 -4.76 -7.77 -1.82
CA GLY A 59 -4.62 -6.84 -0.70
C GLY A 59 -5.95 -6.15 -0.42
N ARG A 60 -5.99 -5.44 0.71
CA ARG A 60 -7.16 -4.68 1.15
C ARG A 60 -6.71 -3.27 1.51
N VAL A 61 -7.36 -2.27 0.94
CA VAL A 61 -7.17 -0.85 1.27
C VAL A 61 -8.34 -0.41 2.12
N ILE A 62 -8.04 0.06 3.32
CA ILE A 62 -9.01 0.65 4.24
C ILE A 62 -8.63 2.12 4.40
N ALA A 63 -9.54 3.01 4.04
CA ALA A 63 -9.44 4.43 4.33
C ALA A 63 -10.67 4.83 5.14
N GLU A 64 -10.45 5.28 6.36
CA GLU A 64 -11.49 5.70 7.30
C GLU A 64 -11.23 7.11 7.79
N GLN A 65 -12.22 7.71 8.45
CA GLN A 65 -12.02 8.98 9.12
C GLN A 65 -10.87 8.82 10.13
N PRO A 66 -9.84 9.69 10.09
CA PRO A 66 -8.75 9.61 11.05
C PRO A 66 -9.34 9.79 12.45
N SER A 67 -9.04 8.84 13.34
CA SER A 67 -9.31 9.04 14.76
C SER A 67 -8.31 10.04 15.31
N LEU A 68 -8.78 10.97 16.16
CA LEU A 68 -7.89 11.90 16.85
C LEU A 68 -7.10 11.10 17.88
N VAL A 69 -5.91 10.67 17.50
CA VAL A 69 -4.96 10.05 18.42
C VAL A 69 -4.28 11.17 19.20
N THR A 70 -4.62 11.29 20.48
CA THR A 70 -3.88 12.20 21.35
C THR A 70 -2.47 11.65 21.58
N PRO A 71 -1.46 12.51 21.72
CA PRO A 71 -0.11 12.09 22.08
C PRO A 71 -0.09 11.20 23.35
N THR A 72 -0.97 11.48 24.31
CA THR A 72 -1.16 10.67 25.52
C THR A 72 -1.66 9.26 25.24
N TYR A 73 -2.52 9.07 24.24
CA TYR A 73 -2.93 7.73 23.80
C TYR A 73 -1.78 7.01 23.09
N ALA A 74 -1.03 7.73 22.25
CA ALA A 74 0.08 7.17 21.48
C ALA A 74 1.19 6.57 22.38
N LEU A 75 1.44 7.14 23.56
CA LEU A 75 2.37 6.62 24.56
C LEU A 75 2.02 5.21 25.09
N ASN A 76 0.76 4.78 24.96
CA ASN A 76 0.32 3.44 25.38
C ASN A 76 0.40 2.39 24.24
N LEU A 77 0.72 2.80 23.01
CA LEU A 77 0.91 1.88 21.90
C LEU A 77 2.21 1.08 22.10
N LYS A 78 2.27 -0.16 21.57
CA LYS A 78 3.45 -1.03 21.63
C LYS A 78 4.01 -1.26 20.22
N GLY A 79 5.33 -1.39 20.12
CA GLY A 79 6.01 -1.72 18.85
C GLY A 79 6.66 -0.54 18.13
N PHE A 80 6.79 0.61 18.78
CA PHE A 80 7.55 1.75 18.28
C PHE A 80 8.97 1.78 18.87
N SER A 81 9.91 2.48 18.22
CA SER A 81 11.26 2.71 18.73
C SER A 81 11.26 3.73 19.87
N ASP A 82 12.33 3.76 20.66
CA ASP A 82 12.49 4.70 21.78
C ASP A 82 12.40 6.16 21.33
N ASP A 83 13.00 6.51 20.17
CA ASP A 83 12.92 7.85 19.57
C ASP A 83 11.47 8.31 19.33
N ALA A 84 10.60 7.37 18.94
CA ALA A 84 9.20 7.68 18.68
C ALA A 84 8.46 8.00 19.99
N TYR A 85 8.77 7.33 21.10
CA TYR A 85 8.19 7.64 22.41
C TYR A 85 8.67 8.99 22.95
N ASP A 86 9.94 9.37 22.71
CA ASP A 86 10.44 10.69 23.09
C ASP A 86 9.76 11.82 22.32
N TYR A 87 9.57 11.64 21.01
CA TYR A 87 8.79 12.58 20.21
C TYR A 87 7.35 12.70 20.72
N MET A 88 6.67 11.58 20.98
CA MET A 88 5.30 11.59 21.51
C MET A 88 5.20 12.29 22.88
N ARG A 89 6.18 12.10 23.77
CA ARG A 89 6.25 12.81 25.06
C ARG A 89 6.37 14.31 24.86
N HIS A 90 7.26 14.75 23.97
CA HIS A 90 7.47 16.17 23.71
C HIS A 90 6.21 16.85 23.15
N VAL A 91 5.53 16.20 22.20
CA VAL A 91 4.28 16.71 21.60
C VAL A 91 3.11 16.70 22.58
N SER A 92 3.13 15.84 23.60
CA SER A 92 2.08 15.79 24.64
C SER A 92 2.11 16.93 25.65
N GLN A 93 3.24 17.65 25.74
CA GLN A 93 3.48 18.71 26.72
C GLN A 93 3.26 20.13 26.17
N ALA A 94 3.01 20.25 24.85
CA ALA A 94 2.67 21.48 24.16
C ALA A 94 1.15 21.67 24.08
#